data_AF-A0AAE9XQM5-F1
#
_entry.id   AF-A0AAE9XQM5-F1
#
_cell.length_a   1.000
_cell.length_b   1.000
_cell.length_c   1.000
_cell.angle_alpha   90.00
_cell.angle_beta   90.00
_cell.angle_gamma   90.00
#
_symmetry.space_group_name_H-M   'P 1'
#
loop_
_entity.id
_entity.type
_entity.pdbx_description
1 polymer ?
#
loop_
_entity_poly.entity_id
_entity_poly.type
_entity_poly.pdbx_seq_one_letter_code
_entity_poly.pdbx_strand_id
1 'polypeptide(L)'
;MTYIIEGHCYLTNESYREKYESKADMINGLKSWFKRDDINVTEEEFHQVLEEGYFADGYDIIRLEQEHQESTYETDLLQSKIRLMNEYQNEEEFYRIQGLFNQAINVEIIVQTFREVYDSEFQFIGSPYQLYEAINQWIDENIND
;
A
#
# COMPACT_ATOMS: atom_id res chain seq x y z
N MET A 1 0.55 -0.31 -0.60
CA MET A 1 1.86 -0.64 0.05
C MET A 1 2.95 -0.04 -0.82
N THR A 2 3.86 0.76 -0.28
CA THR A 2 4.92 1.39 -1.08
C THR A 2 6.26 0.72 -0.79
N TYR A 3 6.94 0.29 -1.84
CA TYR A 3 8.27 -0.30 -1.79
C TYR A 3 9.30 0.75 -2.14
N ILE A 4 10.42 0.76 -1.43
CA ILE A 4 11.44 1.79 -1.59
C ILE A 4 12.79 1.12 -1.78
N ILE A 5 13.52 1.59 -2.78
CA ILE A 5 14.94 1.29 -2.96
C ILE A 5 15.69 2.53 -2.57
N GLU A 6 16.49 2.43 -1.51
CA GLU A 6 17.51 3.42 -1.19
C GLU A 6 18.86 2.84 -1.58
N GLY A 7 19.64 3.61 -2.33
CA GLY A 7 21.02 3.25 -2.56
C GLY A 7 21.98 4.40 -2.36
N HIS A 8 23.19 4.04 -1.99
CA HIS A 8 24.25 4.97 -1.68
C HIS A 8 25.60 4.45 -2.19
N CYS A 9 26.31 5.29 -2.93
CA CYS A 9 27.68 5.03 -3.37
C CYS A 9 28.65 5.91 -2.58
N TYR A 10 29.49 5.30 -1.74
CA TYR A 10 30.48 6.03 -0.94
C TYR A 10 31.63 6.61 -1.77
N LEU A 11 31.89 6.06 -2.96
CA LEU A 11 32.95 6.55 -3.84
C LEU A 11 32.60 7.93 -4.43
N THR A 12 31.35 8.09 -4.88
CA THR A 12 30.85 9.34 -5.48
C THR A 12 30.12 10.23 -4.48
N ASN A 13 29.80 9.70 -3.30
CA ASN A 13 28.96 10.34 -2.28
C ASN A 13 27.56 10.70 -2.81
N GLU A 14 27.04 9.88 -3.72
CA GLU A 14 25.70 10.01 -4.27
C GLU A 14 24.73 9.09 -3.53
N SER A 15 23.50 9.56 -3.34
CA SER A 15 22.39 8.77 -2.83
C SER A 15 21.18 8.94 -3.72
N TYR A 16 20.40 7.87 -3.84
CA TYR A 16 19.13 7.91 -4.55
C TYR A 16 18.08 7.13 -3.75
N ARG A 17 16.82 7.55 -3.91
CA ARG A 17 15.66 6.96 -3.26
C ARG A 17 14.53 6.90 -4.29
N GLU A 18 14.09 5.70 -4.59
CA GLU A 18 13.03 5.45 -5.57
C GLU A 18 11.86 4.72 -4.91
N LYS A 19 10.64 5.19 -5.18
CA LYS A 19 9.40 4.62 -4.64
C LYS A 19 8.65 3.85 -5.73
N TYR A 20 8.06 2.73 -5.35
CA TYR A 20 7.36 1.79 -6.21
C TYR A 20 6.03 1.38 -5.58
N GLU A 21 4.95 1.40 -6.37
CA GLU A 21 3.61 1.03 -5.90
C GLU A 21 3.36 -0.48 -5.90
N SER A 22 4.29 -1.27 -6.48
CA SER A 22 4.19 -2.72 -6.51
C SER A 22 5.55 -3.39 -6.27
N LYS A 23 5.52 -4.60 -5.70
CA LYS A 23 6.72 -5.42 -5.50
C LYS A 23 7.39 -5.78 -6.83
N ALA A 24 6.58 -6.01 -7.88
CA ALA A 24 7.08 -6.36 -9.20
C ALA A 24 7.86 -5.20 -9.84
N ASP A 25 7.34 -3.97 -9.71
CA ASP A 25 8.03 -2.78 -10.21
C ASP A 25 9.31 -2.50 -9.42
N MET A 26 9.27 -2.66 -8.09
CA MET A 26 10.48 -2.58 -7.27
C MET A 26 11.54 -3.60 -7.69
N ILE A 27 11.16 -4.85 -7.95
CA ILE A 27 12.09 -5.89 -8.44
C ILE A 27 12.73 -5.48 -9.76
N ASN A 28 11.96 -4.90 -10.68
CA ASN A 28 12.48 -4.41 -11.96
C ASN A 28 13.39 -3.19 -11.78
N GLY A 29 13.05 -2.31 -10.84
CA GLY A 29 13.88 -1.18 -10.41
C GLY A 29 15.24 -1.63 -9.88
N LEU A 30 15.23 -2.60 -8.97
CA LEU A 30 16.43 -3.20 -8.38
C LEU A 30 17.34 -3.85 -9.43
N LYS A 31 16.76 -4.60 -10.38
CA LYS A 31 17.51 -5.16 -11.52
C LYS A 31 18.14 -4.07 -12.39
N SER A 32 17.40 -2.99 -12.63
CA SER A 32 17.88 -1.87 -13.45
C SER A 32 19.03 -1.15 -12.77
N TRP A 33 19.01 -1.06 -11.44
CA TRP A 33 20.10 -0.51 -10.65
C TRP A 33 21.38 -1.33 -10.78
N PHE A 34 21.32 -2.63 -10.48
CA PHE A 34 22.49 -3.52 -10.58
C PHE A 34 23.14 -3.44 -11.96
N LYS A 35 22.30 -3.37 -13.02
CA LYS A 35 22.76 -3.21 -14.39
C LYS A 35 23.41 -1.85 -14.67
N ARG A 36 22.89 -0.76 -14.08
CA ARG A 36 23.41 0.60 -14.29
C ARG A 36 24.81 0.74 -13.70
N ASP A 37 25.03 0.16 -12.53
CA ASP A 37 26.28 0.30 -11.77
C ASP A 37 27.26 -0.87 -12.03
N ASP A 38 26.99 -1.69 -13.07
CA ASP A 38 27.82 -2.82 -13.52
C ASP A 38 28.10 -3.88 -12.44
N ILE A 39 27.13 -4.04 -11.52
CA ILE A 39 27.21 -4.99 -10.41
C ILE A 39 26.62 -6.33 -10.87
N ASN A 40 27.47 -7.36 -10.89
CA ASN A 40 27.07 -8.71 -11.26
C ASN A 40 26.62 -9.48 -10.02
N VAL A 41 25.31 -9.54 -9.81
CA VAL A 41 24.66 -10.39 -8.81
C VAL A 41 24.15 -11.68 -9.43
N THR A 42 24.40 -12.80 -8.75
CA THR A 42 23.78 -14.10 -9.07
C THR A 42 22.29 -14.10 -8.70
N GLU A 43 21.54 -15.08 -9.21
CA GLU A 43 20.12 -15.23 -8.88
C GLU A 43 19.91 -15.50 -7.38
N GLU A 44 20.80 -16.28 -6.77
CA GLU A 44 20.79 -16.56 -5.32
C GLU A 44 21.02 -15.29 -4.50
N GLU A 45 22.04 -14.50 -4.84
CA GLU A 45 22.30 -13.21 -4.18
C GLU A 45 21.13 -12.25 -4.36
N PHE A 46 20.55 -12.17 -5.56
CA PHE A 46 19.39 -11.32 -5.81
C PHE A 46 18.19 -11.72 -4.93
N HIS A 47 17.94 -13.02 -4.76
CA HIS A 47 16.91 -13.51 -3.84
C HIS A 47 17.21 -13.15 -2.39
N GLN A 48 18.46 -13.29 -1.95
CA GLN A 48 18.88 -12.91 -0.62
C GLN A 48 18.65 -11.41 -0.35
N VAL A 49 18.93 -10.54 -1.32
CA VAL A 49 18.66 -9.10 -1.21
C VAL A 49 17.15 -8.82 -1.05
N LEU A 50 16.29 -9.56 -1.75
CA LEU A 50 14.84 -9.41 -1.61
C LEU A 50 14.30 -9.91 -0.27
N GLU A 51 14.97 -10.89 0.34
CA GLU A 51 14.60 -11.45 1.65
C GLU A 51 15.14 -10.62 2.81
N GLU A 52 16.42 -10.25 2.77
CA GLU A 52 17.10 -9.52 3.83
C GLU A 52 16.90 -8.01 3.73
N GLY A 53 16.49 -7.52 2.55
CA GLY A 53 16.28 -6.10 2.28
C GLY A 53 17.58 -5.29 2.24
N TYR A 54 18.72 -5.95 2.03
CA TYR A 54 20.03 -5.31 2.09
C TYR A 54 20.99 -5.92 1.06
N PHE A 55 21.81 -5.07 0.45
CA PHE A 55 22.94 -5.46 -0.38
C PHE A 55 24.10 -4.53 -0.10
N ALA A 56 25.33 -5.05 -0.09
CA ALA A 56 26.53 -4.24 -0.10
C ALA A 56 27.62 -4.91 -0.93
N ASP A 57 28.20 -4.15 -1.86
CA ASP A 57 29.38 -4.55 -2.61
C ASP A 57 30.32 -3.35 -2.78
N GLY A 58 31.56 -3.50 -2.32
CA GLY A 58 32.56 -2.44 -2.35
C GLY A 58 32.10 -1.13 -1.68
N TYR A 59 31.77 -0.13 -2.50
CA TYR A 59 31.34 1.20 -2.08
C TYR A 59 29.82 1.40 -2.19
N ASP A 60 29.08 0.42 -2.69
CA ASP A 60 27.66 0.54 -2.98
C ASP A 60 26.83 -0.22 -1.95
N ILE A 61 25.84 0.46 -1.38
CA ILE A 61 24.88 -0.11 -0.45
C ILE A 61 23.47 0.08 -1.02
N ILE A 62 22.66 -0.99 -0.98
CA ILE A 62 21.22 -0.91 -1.15
C ILE A 62 20.49 -1.32 0.12
N ARG A 63 19.41 -0.60 0.41
CA ARG A 63 18.38 -0.98 1.37
C ARG A 63 17.02 -1.02 0.67
N LEU A 64 16.30 -2.10 0.88
CA LEU A 64 14.89 -2.22 0.51
C LEU A 64 14.05 -1.90 1.74
N GLU A 65 13.26 -0.85 1.66
CA GLU A 65 12.28 -0.52 2.69
C GLU A 65 10.88 -0.84 2.20
N GLN A 66 10.04 -1.28 3.13
CA GLN A 66 8.61 -1.40 2.93
C GLN A 66 7.94 -0.32 3.78
N GLU A 67 7.60 0.80 3.16
CA GLU A 67 6.68 1.75 3.79
C GLU A 67 5.28 1.15 3.64
N HIS A 68 4.76 0.60 4.74
CA HIS A 68 3.30 0.57 4.86
C HIS A 68 2.87 2.03 4.79
N GLN A 69 2.01 2.38 3.84
CA GLN A 69 1.39 3.70 3.86
C GLN A 69 0.81 3.88 5.27
N GLU A 70 1.38 4.81 6.04
CA GLU A 70 0.90 5.07 7.39
C GLU A 70 -0.58 5.40 7.28
N SER A 71 -1.40 4.61 7.96
CA SER A 71 -2.81 4.88 8.11
C SER A 71 -2.95 6.21 8.84
N THR A 72 -3.73 7.12 8.28
CA THR A 72 -4.09 8.35 8.99
C THR A 72 -5.08 8.03 10.11
N TYR A 73 -5.19 8.90 11.12
CA TYR A 73 -6.21 8.75 12.16
C TYR A 73 -7.61 8.59 11.55
N GLU A 74 -7.92 9.33 10.49
CA GLU A 74 -9.16 9.24 9.75
C GLU A 74 -9.33 7.87 9.07
N THR A 75 -8.26 7.31 8.51
CA THR A 75 -8.26 5.96 7.92
C THR A 75 -8.51 4.90 8.98
N ASP A 76 -7.76 4.91 10.09
CA ASP A 76 -7.92 3.96 11.21
C ASP A 76 -9.33 4.01 11.80
N LEU A 77 -9.85 5.22 11.99
CA LEU A 77 -11.20 5.43 12.51
C LEU A 77 -12.24 4.87 11.55
N LEU A 78 -12.10 5.10 10.25
CA LEU A 78 -13.03 4.60 9.25
C LEU A 78 -12.97 3.07 9.12
N GLN A 79 -11.77 2.45 9.14
CA GLN A 79 -11.63 0.99 9.22
C GLN A 79 -12.34 0.42 10.44
N SER A 80 -12.13 1.04 11.60
CA SER A 80 -12.77 0.63 12.86
C SER A 80 -14.30 0.72 12.75
N LYS A 81 -14.83 1.80 12.16
CA LYS A 81 -16.27 1.96 11.95
C LYS A 81 -16.85 0.90 11.03
N ILE A 82 -16.18 0.60 9.91
CA ILE A 82 -16.60 -0.46 8.98
C ILE A 82 -16.67 -1.82 9.69
N ARG A 83 -15.63 -2.19 10.43
CA ARG A 83 -15.59 -3.47 11.18
C ARG A 83 -16.69 -3.54 12.24
N LEU A 84 -16.92 -2.46 12.99
CA LEU A 84 -17.96 -2.41 14.03
C LEU A 84 -19.38 -2.44 13.44
N MET A 85 -19.61 -1.81 12.28
CA MET A 85 -20.92 -1.90 11.62
C MET A 85 -21.24 -3.35 11.26
N ASN A 86 -20.27 -4.09 10.73
CA ASN A 86 -20.45 -5.50 10.41
C ASN A 86 -20.66 -6.37 11.66
N GLU A 87 -19.84 -6.15 12.70
CA GLU A 87 -19.94 -6.90 13.96
C GLU A 87 -21.33 -6.74 14.61
N TYR A 88 -21.90 -5.53 14.55
CA TYR A 88 -23.18 -5.21 15.17
C TYR A 88 -24.36 -5.15 14.22
N GLN A 89 -24.17 -5.48 12.94
CA GLN A 89 -25.22 -5.42 11.89
C GLN A 89 -25.94 -4.06 11.84
N ASN A 90 -25.16 -2.98 11.87
CA ASN A 90 -25.65 -1.59 11.93
C ASN A 90 -25.35 -0.82 10.62
N GLU A 91 -25.41 -1.49 9.47
CA GLU A 91 -25.17 -0.90 8.16
C GLU A 91 -26.14 0.27 7.86
N GLU A 92 -27.33 0.26 8.45
CA GLU A 92 -28.31 1.36 8.35
C GLU A 92 -27.77 2.71 8.85
N GLU A 93 -26.74 2.70 9.72
CA GLU A 93 -26.11 3.92 10.24
C GLU A 93 -24.91 4.41 9.40
N PHE A 94 -24.66 3.81 8.23
CA PHE A 94 -23.54 4.17 7.35
C PHE A 94 -23.53 5.66 6.96
N TYR A 95 -24.71 6.27 6.77
CA TYR A 95 -24.82 7.70 6.46
C TYR A 95 -24.17 8.61 7.53
N ARG A 96 -24.08 8.16 8.79
CA ARG A 96 -23.48 8.95 9.88
C ARG A 96 -21.97 9.09 9.76
N ILE A 97 -21.30 8.20 9.04
CA ILE A 97 -19.85 8.22 8.88
C ILE A 97 -19.40 8.88 7.58
N GLN A 98 -20.32 9.46 6.79
CA GLN A 98 -20.01 10.19 5.55
C GLN A 98 -18.87 11.21 5.72
N GLY A 99 -18.84 11.94 6.83
CA GLY A 99 -17.81 12.96 7.10
C GLY A 99 -16.38 12.43 7.22
N LEU A 100 -16.22 11.11 7.44
CA LEU A 100 -14.90 10.47 7.47
C LEU A 100 -14.32 10.27 6.05
N PHE A 101 -15.14 10.27 5.01
CA PHE A 101 -14.71 10.10 3.61
C PHE A 101 -14.16 11.41 3.02
N ASN A 102 -13.05 11.86 3.56
CA ASN A 102 -12.36 13.09 3.17
C ASN A 102 -10.98 12.82 2.56
N GLN A 103 -10.30 13.86 2.09
CA GLN A 103 -9.01 13.74 1.39
C GLN A 103 -7.86 13.17 2.26
N ALA A 104 -8.03 13.07 3.57
CA ALA A 104 -7.03 12.50 4.47
C ALA A 104 -7.10 10.96 4.57
N ILE A 105 -8.16 10.31 4.07
CA ILE A 105 -8.21 8.84 4.11
C ILE A 105 -7.36 8.22 3.01
N ASN A 106 -6.81 7.06 3.31
CA ASN A 106 -6.24 6.17 2.31
C ASN A 106 -7.34 5.28 1.72
N VAL A 107 -7.78 5.61 0.51
CA VAL A 107 -8.83 4.87 -0.22
C VAL A 107 -8.48 3.39 -0.38
N GLU A 108 -7.24 3.05 -0.72
CA GLU A 108 -6.80 1.67 -0.94
C GLU A 108 -6.97 0.82 0.33
N ILE A 109 -6.58 1.37 1.48
CA ILE A 109 -6.72 0.69 2.79
C ILE A 109 -8.20 0.46 3.13
N ILE A 110 -9.06 1.44 2.87
CA ILE A 110 -10.50 1.30 3.15
C ILE A 110 -11.14 0.29 2.22
N VAL A 111 -10.81 0.30 0.92
CA VAL A 111 -11.27 -0.72 -0.05
C VAL A 111 -10.85 -2.11 0.42
N GLN A 112 -9.59 -2.29 0.81
CA GLN A 112 -9.10 -3.57 1.32
C GLN A 112 -9.84 -4.01 2.59
N THR A 113 -10.12 -3.08 3.50
CA THR A 113 -10.88 -3.37 4.72
C THR A 113 -12.31 -3.79 4.39
N PHE A 114 -12.97 -3.10 3.46
CA PHE A 114 -14.30 -3.46 3.02
C PHE A 114 -14.33 -4.86 2.39
N ARG A 115 -13.30 -5.22 1.61
CA ARG A 115 -13.16 -6.55 1.02
C ARG A 115 -13.02 -7.67 2.05
N GLU A 116 -12.29 -7.40 3.12
CA GLU A 116 -12.11 -8.37 4.20
C GLU A 116 -13.37 -8.58 5.04
N VAL A 117 -14.22 -7.56 5.16
CA VAL A 117 -15.34 -7.54 6.08
C VAL A 117 -16.67 -7.92 5.40
N TYR A 118 -16.88 -7.46 4.17
CA TYR A 118 -18.17 -7.56 3.48
C TYR A 118 -18.10 -8.35 2.17
N ASP A 119 -17.20 -7.97 1.26
CA ASP A 119 -17.20 -8.51 -0.11
C ASP A 119 -15.78 -8.61 -0.68
N SER A 120 -15.22 -9.83 -0.71
CA SER A 120 -13.85 -10.07 -1.18
C SER A 120 -13.59 -9.62 -2.62
N GLU A 121 -14.64 -9.51 -3.43
CA GLU A 121 -14.58 -9.13 -4.84
C GLU A 121 -14.82 -7.63 -5.06
N PHE A 122 -15.13 -6.85 -4.02
CA PHE A 122 -15.33 -5.40 -4.14
C PHE A 122 -14.09 -4.72 -4.74
N GLN A 123 -14.27 -4.04 -5.89
CA GLN A 123 -13.23 -3.29 -6.57
C GLN A 123 -13.63 -1.83 -6.67
N PHE A 124 -12.73 -0.92 -6.32
CA PHE A 124 -12.99 0.50 -6.42
C PHE A 124 -11.70 1.29 -6.68
N ILE A 125 -11.77 2.24 -7.62
CA ILE A 125 -10.74 3.25 -7.88
C ILE A 125 -11.44 4.59 -8.02
N GLY A 126 -11.08 5.56 -7.19
CA GLY A 126 -11.71 6.87 -7.20
C GLY A 126 -11.38 7.71 -5.97
N SER A 127 -12.09 8.81 -5.80
CA SER A 127 -11.95 9.69 -4.64
C SER A 127 -12.63 9.13 -3.38
N PRO A 128 -12.26 9.63 -2.17
CA PRO A 128 -12.93 9.27 -0.92
C PRO A 128 -14.46 9.40 -0.96
N TYR A 129 -14.97 10.50 -1.52
CA TYR A 129 -16.41 10.70 -1.60
C TYR A 129 -17.10 9.71 -2.55
N GLN A 130 -16.46 9.39 -3.68
CA GLN A 130 -16.98 8.35 -4.59
C GLN A 130 -16.93 6.96 -3.95
N LEU A 131 -15.95 6.69 -3.07
CA LEU A 131 -15.91 5.45 -2.31
C LEU A 131 -17.10 5.35 -1.36
N TYR A 132 -17.45 6.45 -0.68
CA TYR A 132 -18.66 6.51 0.15
C TYR A 132 -19.90 6.16 -0.67
N GLU A 133 -20.08 6.77 -1.85
CA GLU A 133 -21.24 6.50 -2.71
C GLU A 133 -21.27 5.03 -3.16
N ALA A 134 -20.12 4.45 -3.53
CA ALA A 134 -20.01 3.06 -3.94
C ALA A 134 -20.36 2.09 -2.80
N ILE A 135 -19.86 2.34 -1.58
CA ILE A 135 -20.20 1.50 -0.42
C ILE A 135 -21.67 1.66 -0.05
N ASN A 136 -22.21 2.89 -0.07
CA ASN A 136 -23.63 3.12 0.22
C ASN A 136 -24.53 2.37 -0.76
N GLN A 137 -24.21 2.43 -2.06
CA GLN A 137 -24.92 1.68 -3.08
C GLN A 137 -24.84 0.17 -2.82
N TRP A 138 -23.65 -0.35 -2.48
CA TRP A 138 -23.49 -1.77 -2.15
C TRP A 138 -24.36 -2.17 -0.95
N ILE A 139 -24.40 -1.36 0.11
CA ILE A 139 -25.25 -1.62 1.29
C ILE A 139 -26.73 -1.64 0.90
N ASP A 140 -27.17 -0.65 0.10
CA ASP A 140 -28.55 -0.58 -0.36
C ASP A 140 -28.95 -1.79 -1.21
N GLU A 141 -28.04 -2.31 -2.04
CA GLU A 141 -28.28 -3.47 -2.92
C GLU A 141 -28.20 -4.83 -2.21
N ASN A 142 -27.44 -4.94 -1.11
CA ASN A 142 -27.12 -6.24 -0.50
C ASN A 142 -27.68 -6.43 0.92
N ILE A 143 -28.07 -5.35 1.60
CA ILE A 143 -28.51 -5.39 3.01
C ILE A 143 -29.94 -4.88 3.19
N ASN A 144 -30.29 -3.75 2.59
CA ASN A 144 -31.54 -3.01 2.87
C ASN A 144 -32.74 -3.42 1.99
N ASP A 145 -32.76 -4.65 1.49
CA ASP A 145 -33.81 -5.22 0.61
C ASP A 145 -35.26 -4.93 1.09
#